data_AF-A0A091CEK3-F1
#
_entry.id   AF-A0A091CEK3-F1
#
_cell.length_a   1.000
_cell.length_b   1.000
_cell.length_c   1.000
_cell.angle_alpha   90.00
_cell.angle_beta   90.00
_cell.angle_gamma   90.00
#
_symmetry.space_group_name_H-M   'P 1'
#
loop_
_entity.id
_entity.type
_entity.pdbx_description
1 polymer ?
#
loop_
_entity_poly.entity_id
_entity_poly.type
_entity_poly.pdbx_seq_one_letter_code
_entity_poly.pdbx_strand_id
1 'polypeptide(L)' 'MSLLSIIVEVTSAFGTTGLSLGITEELTTIGKLVITVLMFIGRVSMLYTIMLFIPKKPSNSGYRYPTEKIIIG' A
#
# COMPACT_ATOMS: atom_id res chain seq x y z
N MET A 1 3.08 17.33 24.31
CA MET A 1 3.09 16.65 22.99
C MET A 1 2.86 17.68 21.90
N SER A 2 3.78 17.81 20.94
CA SER A 2 3.63 18.74 19.82
C SER A 2 2.67 18.15 18.78
N LEU A 3 1.78 18.99 18.23
CA LEU A 3 0.84 18.62 17.16
C LEU A 3 1.57 18.07 15.92
N LEU A 4 2.75 18.62 15.63
CA LEU A 4 3.61 18.18 14.52
C LEU A 4 3.98 16.70 14.65
N SER A 5 4.30 16.25 15.86
CA SER A 5 4.71 14.88 16.13
C SER A 5 3.59 13.90 15.79
N ILE A 6 2.35 14.23 16.18
CA ILE A 6 1.16 13.41 15.91
C ILE A 6 0.90 13.33 14.40
N ILE A 7 0.99 14.45 13.69
CA ILE A 7 0.77 14.49 12.24
C ILE A 7 1.82 13.65 11.49
N VAL A 8 3.09 13.75 11.90
CA VAL A 8 4.18 12.94 11.31
C VAL A 8 3.96 11.46 11.58
N GLU A 9 3.56 11.08 12.81
CA GLU A 9 3.28 9.70 13.17
C GLU A 9 2.12 9.10 12.36
N VAL A 10 1.01 9.85 12.23
CA VAL A 10 -0.18 9.42 11.47
C VAL A 10 0.14 9.30 9.98
N THR A 11 0.87 10.26 9.41
CA THR A 11 1.24 10.24 7.99
C THR A 11 2.21 9.10 7.68
N SER A 12 3.15 8.82 8.59
CA SER A 12 4.08 7.69 8.51
C SER A 12 3.38 6.33 8.64
N ALA A 13 2.42 6.21 9.56
CA ALA A 13 1.62 5.00 9.72
C ALA A 13 0.75 4.73 8.49
N PHE A 14 0.13 5.76 7.90
CA PHE A 14 -0.64 5.65 6.65
C PHE A 14 0.24 5.27 5.45
N GLY A 15 1.37 5.97 5.28
CA GLY A 15 2.36 5.64 4.25
C GLY A 15 3.08 4.32 4.51
N THR A 16 2.96 3.79 5.72
CA THR A 16 3.54 2.53 6.19
C THR A 16 5.05 2.51 5.88
N THR A 17 5.67 3.66 6.19
CA THR A 17 7.10 3.99 6.00
C THR A 17 7.93 3.69 7.24
N GLY A 18 7.29 3.42 8.39
CA GLY A 18 7.94 2.96 9.62
C GLY A 18 8.75 4.04 10.38
N LEU A 19 8.61 5.31 10.00
CA LEU A 19 9.29 6.43 10.66
C LEU A 19 8.49 6.88 11.89
N SER A 20 9.08 6.87 13.08
CA SER A 20 8.43 7.31 14.33
C SER A 20 9.34 8.30 15.05
N LEU A 21 8.75 9.36 15.61
CA LEU A 21 9.46 10.32 16.47
C LEU A 21 9.58 9.82 17.93
N GLY A 22 9.28 8.55 18.19
CA GLY A 22 9.34 7.94 19.52
C GLY A 22 8.07 8.12 20.36
N ILE A 23 7.03 8.76 19.82
CA ILE A 23 5.76 9.00 20.55
C ILE A 23 4.84 7.76 20.53
N THR A 24 5.13 6.78 19.68
CA THR A 24 4.37 5.52 19.60
C THR A 24 4.35 4.75 20.94
N GLU A 25 5.39 4.86 21.77
CA GLU A 25 5.45 4.20 23.09
C GLU A 25 4.60 4.90 24.16
N GLU A 26 4.52 6.24 24.12
CA GLU A 26 3.72 7.08 25.02
C GLU A 26 2.23 7.14 24.63
N LEU A 27 1.86 6.60 23.46
CA LEU A 27 0.47 6.57 23.00
C LEU A 27 -0.38 5.61 23.84
N THR A 28 -1.59 6.05 24.19
CA THR A 28 -2.56 5.22 24.93
C THR A 28 -2.91 3.95 24.14
N THR A 29 -3.41 2.91 24.83
CA THR A 29 -3.79 1.62 24.21
C THR A 29 -4.71 1.80 23.00
N ILE A 30 -5.61 2.78 23.06
CA ILE A 30 -6.52 3.16 21.96
C ILE A 30 -5.75 3.76 20.79
N GLY A 31 -4.78 4.64 21.04
CA GLY A 31 -3.94 5.24 20.01
C GLY A 31 -3.13 4.18 19.24
N LYS A 32 -2.58 3.18 19.96
CA LYS A 32 -1.88 2.05 19.32
C LYS A 32 -2.80 1.27 18.40
N LEU A 33 -4.03 0.97 18.85
CA LEU A 33 -5.03 0.27 18.03
C LEU A 33 -5.35 1.05 16.74
N VAL A 34 -5.53 2.37 16.85
CA VAL A 34 -5.80 3.25 15.69
C VAL A 34 -4.62 3.23 14.70
N ILE A 35 -3.39 3.36 15.19
CA ILE A 35 -2.18 3.31 14.33
C ILE A 35 -2.04 1.94 13.65
N THR A 36 -2.31 0.84 14.36
CA THR A 36 -2.29 -0.52 13.78
C THR A 36 -3.32 -0.67 12.66
N VAL A 37 -4.55 -0.19 12.87
CA VAL A 37 -5.59 -0.19 11.82
C VAL A 37 -5.18 0.71 10.64
N LEU A 38 -4.59 1.87 10.91
CA LEU A 38 -4.13 2.80 9.88
C LEU A 38 -3.01 2.20 9.00
N MET A 39 -2.05 1.50 9.61
CA MET A 39 -1.00 0.77 8.87
C MET A 39 -1.57 -0.34 7.99
N PHE A 40 -2.59 -1.06 8.48
CA PHE A 40 -3.26 -2.09 7.71
C PHE A 40 -3.98 -1.50 6.49
N ILE A 41 -4.73 -0.41 6.68
CA ILE A 41 -5.39 0.33 5.59
C ILE A 41 -4.36 0.87 4.59
N GLY A 42 -3.26 1.44 5.07
CA GLY A 42 -2.16 1.95 4.24
C GLY A 42 -1.66 0.90 3.25
N ARG A 43 -1.38 -0.33 3.70
CA ARG A 43 -0.92 -1.41 2.82
C ARG A 43 -2.01 -2.02 1.94
N VAL A 44 -3.23 -2.20 2.46
CA VAL A 44 -4.37 -2.76 1.69
C VAL A 44 -4.81 -1.80 0.58
N SER A 45 -4.76 -0.49 0.83
CA SER A 45 -5.13 0.53 -0.15
C SER A 45 -4.29 0.44 -1.43
N MET A 46 -2.98 0.21 -1.30
CA MET A 46 -2.07 0.12 -2.44
C MET A 46 -2.33 -1.14 -3.28
N LEU A 47 -2.54 -2.29 -2.65
CA LEU A 47 -2.87 -3.54 -3.35
C LEU A 47 -4.23 -3.46 -4.08
N TYR A 48 -5.24 -2.87 -3.43
CA TYR A 48 -6.56 -2.71 -4.01
C TYR A 48 -6.54 -1.77 -5.22
N THR A 49 -5.77 -0.68 -5.13
CA THR A 49 -5.59 0.28 -6.22
C THR A 49 -4.93 -0.36 -7.44
N ILE A 50 -3.86 -1.16 -7.22
CA ILE A 50 -3.18 -1.89 -8.30
C ILE A 50 -4.13 -2.89 -8.96
N MET A 51 -4.92 -3.63 -8.17
CA MET A 51 -5.86 -4.63 -8.69
C MET A 51 -7.01 -4.01 -9.50
N LEU A 52 -7.47 -2.81 -9.13
CA LEU A 52 -8.47 -2.06 -9.90
C LEU A 52 -7.89 -1.47 -11.20
N PHE A 53 -6.64 -1.00 -11.16
CA PHE A 53 -5.99 -0.42 -12.34
C PHE A 53 -5.47 -1.44 -13.33
N ILE A 54 -5.31 -2.71 -12.93
CA ILE A 54 -4.99 -3.79 -13.86
C ILE A 54 -6.25 -4.11 -14.68
N PRO A 55 -6.27 -3.80 -15.99
CA PRO A 55 -7.38 -4.21 -16.83
C PRO A 55 -7.43 -5.74 -16.82
N LYS A 56 -8.54 -6.31 -16.33
CA LYS A 56 -8.83 -7.74 -16.48
C LYS A 56 -8.86 -8.05 -17.97
N LYS A 57 -7.77 -8.59 -18.50
CA LYS A 57 -7.73 -9.10 -19.87
C LYS A 57 -8.83 -10.16 -19.97
N PRO A 58 -9.83 -10.01 -20.85
CA PRO A 58 -10.82 -11.05 -21.02
C PRO A 58 -10.09 -12.31 -21.43
N SER A 59 -10.16 -13.33 -20.57
CA SER A 59 -9.69 -14.68 -20.86
C SER A 59 -10.60 -15.28 -21.92
N ASN A 60 -10.48 -14.82 -23.16
CA ASN A 60 -11.03 -15.52 -24.30
C ASN A 60 -10.16 -16.76 -24.53
N SER A 61 -10.61 -17.83 -23.89
CA SER A 61 -10.24 -19.23 -24.04
C SER A 61 -10.29 -19.69 -25.51
N GLY A 62 -9.28 -19.30 -26.32
CA GLY A 62 -9.20 -19.74 -27.72
C GLY A 62 -8.13 -19.12 -28.62
N TYR A 63 -7.23 -18.26 -28.12
CA TYR A 63 -6.19 -17.64 -28.96
C TYR A 63 -4.82 -18.30 -28.80
N ARG A 64 -4.42 -19.05 -29.84
CA ARG A 64 -3.05 -19.52 -30.03
C ARG A 64 -2.27 -18.44 -30.77
N TYR A 65 -1.41 -17.72 -30.07
CA TYR A 65 -0.54 -16.71 -30.68
C TYR A 65 0.47 -17.39 -31.61
N PRO A 66 0.54 -17.00 -32.91
CA PRO A 66 1.57 -17.52 -33.81
C PRO A 66 2.93 -17.01 -33.37
N THR A 67 3.91 -17.90 -33.30
CA THR A 67 5.28 -17.59 -32.90
C THR A 67 6.00 -17.01 -34.10
N GLU A 68 6.01 -15.69 -34.24
CA GLU A 68 6.88 -15.03 -35.21
C GLU A 68 8.32 -15.03 -34.69
N LYS A 69 9.26 -15.45 -35.53
CA LYS A 69 10.69 -15.29 -35.27
C LYS A 69 11.06 -13.84 -35.55
N ILE A 70 11.25 -13.06 -34.49
CA ILE A 70 11.82 -11.72 -34.60
C ILE A 70 13.32 -11.90 -34.91
N ILE A 71 13.70 -11.65 -36.16
CA ILE A 71 15.11 -11.51 -36.53
C ILE A 71 15.48 -10.06 -36.22
N ILE A 72 16.21 -9.87 -35.13
CA ILE A 72 16.88 -8.61 -34.84
C ILE A 72 18.16 -8.64 -35.67
N GLY A 73 18.17 -7.87 -36.75
CA GLY A 73 19.37 -7.60 -37.54
C GLY A 73 20.36 -6.77 -36.75
#